data_AF-A0AAN8W629-F1
#
_entry.id   AF-A0AAN8W629-F1
#
_cell.length_a   1.000
_cell.length_b   1.000
_cell.length_c   1.000
_cell.angle_alpha   90.00
_cell.angle_beta   90.00
_cell.angle_gamma   90.00
#
_symmetry.space_group_name_H-M   'P 1'
#
loop_
_entity.id
_entity.type
_entity.pdbx_description
1 polymer ?
#
loop_
_entity_poly.entity_id
_entity_poly.type
_entity_poly.pdbx_seq_one_letter_code
_entity_poly.pdbx_strand_id
1 'polypeptide(L)'
;MEANNVSPWKVIPAVCVDYVQEYMTGRGYLVDLERVSMYAGLFAKSVQLSDDGKDVWVFYVDETLLSILLYSPHSIGFRRSVEFDKWVQKAVAPPIKSSLKLYEEVLKLGFKIVLLIGRS
;
A
#
# COMPACT_ATOMS: atom_id res chain seq x y z
N MET A 1 -10.84 11.24 -4.78
CA MET A 1 -10.10 10.39 -3.81
C MET A 1 -8.63 10.54 -4.19
N GLU A 2 -7.65 10.07 -3.41
CA GLU A 2 -6.25 10.56 -3.42
C GLU A 2 -6.08 12.00 -2.91
N ALA A 3 -6.59 13.02 -3.61
CA ALA A 3 -6.45 14.43 -3.19
C ALA A 3 -7.40 14.86 -2.04
N ASN A 4 -8.15 13.90 -1.47
CA ASN A 4 -9.12 14.13 -0.38
C ASN A 4 -10.15 15.25 -0.62
N ASN A 5 -10.51 15.52 -1.88
CA ASN A 5 -11.42 16.59 -2.30
C ASN A 5 -12.82 16.12 -2.72
N VAL A 6 -13.12 14.83 -2.57
CA VAL A 6 -14.45 14.24 -2.81
C VAL A 6 -14.91 13.51 -1.56
N SER A 7 -16.22 13.47 -1.33
CA SER A 7 -16.84 12.83 -0.16
C SER A 7 -16.44 11.35 -0.03
N PRO A 8 -16.33 10.79 1.19
CA PRO A 8 -16.01 9.37 1.39
C PRO A 8 -17.05 8.48 0.70
N TRP A 9 -16.60 7.64 -0.24
CA TRP A 9 -17.46 6.65 -0.88
C TRP A 9 -17.31 5.30 -0.18
N LYS A 10 -18.44 4.63 0.06
CA LYS A 10 -18.45 3.27 0.63
C LYS A 10 -18.17 2.19 -0.42
N VAL A 11 -18.47 2.50 -1.68
CA VAL A 11 -18.32 1.63 -2.85
C VAL A 11 -17.95 2.51 -4.04
N ILE A 12 -17.30 1.92 -5.05
CA ILE A 12 -16.98 2.64 -6.27
C ILE A 12 -18.28 2.97 -7.03
N PRO A 13 -18.46 4.21 -7.52
CA PRO A 13 -19.58 4.53 -8.40
C PRO A 13 -19.60 3.60 -9.60
N ALA A 14 -20.76 3.05 -9.97
CA ALA A 14 -20.88 2.06 -11.04
C ALA A 14 -20.26 2.53 -12.37
N VAL A 15 -20.38 3.82 -12.67
CA VAL A 15 -19.82 4.46 -13.86
C VAL A 15 -18.29 4.50 -13.90
N CYS A 16 -17.62 4.26 -12.77
CA CYS A 16 -16.17 4.29 -12.65
C CYS A 16 -15.52 2.90 -12.60
N VAL A 17 -16.31 1.81 -12.56
CA VAL A 17 -15.78 0.45 -12.34
C VAL A 17 -14.75 0.08 -13.41
N ASP A 18 -15.09 0.26 -14.70
CA ASP A 18 -14.19 -0.07 -15.81
C ASP A 18 -12.91 0.75 -15.77
N TYR A 19 -13.03 2.06 -15.50
CA TYR A 19 -11.89 2.96 -15.36
C TYR A 19 -10.94 2.51 -14.24
N VAL A 20 -11.49 2.18 -13.07
CA VAL A 20 -10.66 1.78 -11.93
C VAL A 20 -10.02 0.42 -12.21
N GLN A 21 -10.72 -0.51 -12.86
CA GLN A 21 -10.15 -1.79 -13.26
C GLN A 21 -8.97 -1.60 -14.24
N GLU A 22 -9.14 -0.75 -15.26
CA GLU A 22 -8.07 -0.42 -16.21
C GLU A 22 -6.88 0.22 -15.49
N TYR A 23 -7.12 1.14 -14.54
CA TYR A 23 -6.06 1.78 -13.77
C TYR A 23 -5.27 0.77 -12.91
N MET A 24 -5.97 -0.07 -12.13
CA MET A 24 -5.36 -1.01 -11.19
C MET A 24 -4.61 -2.15 -11.87
N THR A 25 -5.05 -2.56 -13.07
CA THR A 25 -4.41 -3.63 -13.85
C THR A 25 -3.43 -3.10 -14.90
N GLY A 26 -3.49 -1.79 -15.17
CA GLY A 26 -2.66 -1.11 -16.15
C GLY A 26 -1.38 -0.51 -15.58
N ARG A 27 -0.70 0.28 -16.40
CA ARG A 27 0.57 0.94 -16.03
C ARG A 27 0.39 2.11 -15.07
N GLY A 28 -0.79 2.72 -15.02
CA GLY A 28 -1.07 3.90 -14.19
C GLY A 28 -0.77 3.64 -12.71
N TYR A 29 -1.39 2.59 -12.16
CA TYR A 29 -1.18 2.17 -10.78
C TYR A 29 0.30 1.90 -10.46
N LEU A 30 1.01 1.19 -11.35
CA LEU A 30 2.42 0.87 -11.14
C LEU A 30 3.32 2.12 -11.13
N VAL A 31 3.10 3.05 -12.07
CA VAL A 31 3.88 4.29 -12.15
C VAL A 31 3.66 5.17 -10.92
N ASP A 32 2.43 5.25 -10.44
CA ASP A 32 2.11 6.05 -9.26
C ASP A 32 2.72 5.45 -7.99
N LEU A 33 2.66 4.12 -7.84
CA LEU A 33 3.35 3.39 -6.76
C LEU A 33 4.87 3.55 -6.81
N GLU A 34 5.48 3.45 -7.99
CA GLU A 34 6.92 3.68 -8.16
C GLU A 34 7.31 5.11 -7.78
N ARG A 35 6.52 6.09 -8.20
CA ARG A 35 6.78 7.50 -7.95
C ARG A 35 6.67 7.84 -6.46
N VAL A 36 5.62 7.40 -5.77
CA VAL A 36 5.49 7.66 -4.33
C VAL A 36 6.59 6.96 -3.53
N SER A 37 6.94 5.70 -3.87
CA SER A 37 8.03 4.99 -3.20
C SER A 37 9.38 5.67 -3.45
N MET A 38 9.62 6.17 -4.66
CA MET A 38 10.85 6.91 -4.99
C MET A 38 10.98 8.18 -4.14
N TYR A 39 9.94 9.02 -4.08
CA TYR A 39 9.99 10.24 -3.27
C TYR A 39 10.11 9.95 -1.77
N ALA A 40 9.45 8.91 -1.27
CA ALA A 40 9.61 8.46 0.10
C ALA A 40 11.05 8.02 0.41
N GLY A 41 11.69 7.28 -0.50
CA GLY A 41 13.10 6.87 -0.35
C GLY A 41 14.07 8.06 -0.40
N LEU A 42 13.82 9.02 -1.29
CA LEU A 42 14.59 10.28 -1.34
C LEU A 42 14.45 11.07 -0.03
N PHE A 43 13.25 11.15 0.52
CA PHE A 43 13.02 11.76 1.82
C PHE A 43 13.77 11.01 2.92
N ALA A 44 13.64 9.68 2.99
CA ALA A 44 14.34 8.85 3.98
C ALA A 44 15.86 9.09 3.98
N LYS A 45 16.48 9.19 2.79
CA LYS A 45 17.91 9.50 2.62
C LYS A 45 18.31 10.90 3.09
N SER A 46 17.37 11.85 3.10
CA SER A 46 17.62 13.23 3.52
C SER A 46 17.53 13.43 5.03
N VAL A 47 16.95 12.47 5.75
CA VAL A 47 16.79 12.56 7.21
C VAL A 47 18.09 12.11 7.89
N GLN A 48 18.60 12.95 8.79
CA GLN A 48 19.67 12.57 9.69
C GLN A 48 19.07 11.86 10.91
N LEU A 49 19.35 10.57 11.06
CA LEU A 49 18.88 9.79 12.21
C LEU A 49 19.61 10.20 13.49
N SER A 50 18.91 10.07 14.61
CA SER A 50 19.47 10.20 15.93
C SER A 50 20.08 8.87 16.41
N ASP A 51 21.12 8.94 17.24
CA ASP A 51 21.78 7.75 17.79
C ASP A 51 21.00 7.10 18.96
N ASP A 52 19.74 7.51 19.19
CA ASP A 52 18.92 6.97 20.28
C ASP A 52 18.09 5.73 19.88
N GLY A 53 18.10 5.40 18.58
CA GLY A 53 17.44 4.22 18.03
C GLY A 53 15.92 4.33 17.94
N LYS A 54 15.33 5.52 18.05
CA LYS A 54 13.87 5.74 18.05
C LYS A 54 13.33 6.35 16.76
N ASP A 55 14.17 6.53 15.75
CA ASP A 55 13.72 6.96 14.43
C ASP A 55 12.98 5.82 13.71
N VAL A 56 11.66 5.99 13.58
CA VAL A 56 10.76 4.96 13.08
C VAL A 56 10.20 5.33 11.71
N TRP A 57 10.17 4.35 10.81
CA TRP A 57 9.37 4.38 9.59
C TRP A 57 8.14 3.49 9.75
N VAL A 58 6.96 4.09 9.61
CA VAL A 58 5.68 3.38 9.76
C VAL A 58 5.17 2.96 8.38
N PHE A 59 4.93 1.67 8.19
CA PHE A 59 4.21 1.16 7.03
C PHE A 59 2.82 0.68 7.44
N TYR A 60 1.82 1.00 6.64
CA TYR A 60 0.61 0.20 6.59
C TYR A 60 0.89 -1.10 5.81
N VAL A 61 0.13 -2.16 6.06
CA VAL A 61 0.38 -3.46 5.39
C VAL A 61 -0.45 -3.64 4.12
N ASP A 62 -1.76 -3.55 4.21
CA ASP A 62 -2.66 -3.90 3.10
C ASP A 62 -2.75 -2.77 2.08
N GLU A 63 -2.63 -3.07 0.78
CA GLU A 63 -2.56 -2.05 -0.28
C GLU A 63 -1.43 -1.02 -0.09
N THR A 64 -0.42 -1.37 0.72
CA THR A 64 0.80 -0.57 0.87
C THR A 64 2.02 -1.46 0.72
N LEU A 65 2.18 -2.50 1.54
CA LEU A 65 3.23 -3.51 1.37
C LEU A 65 2.76 -4.72 0.57
N LEU A 66 1.53 -5.17 0.81
CA LEU A 66 0.94 -6.36 0.19
C LEU A 66 -0.28 -5.98 -0.64
N SER A 67 -0.37 -6.50 -1.86
CA SER A 67 -1.52 -6.28 -2.71
C SER A 67 -2.62 -7.31 -2.45
N ILE A 68 -3.86 -6.85 -2.31
CA ILE A 68 -5.07 -7.68 -2.22
C ILE A 68 -5.74 -7.89 -3.59
N LEU A 69 -5.13 -7.43 -4.69
CA LEU A 69 -5.69 -7.57 -6.04
C LEU A 69 -5.95 -9.04 -6.42
N LEU A 70 -5.12 -9.99 -5.95
CA LEU A 70 -5.33 -11.43 -6.20
C LEU A 70 -6.56 -11.99 -5.46
N TYR A 71 -6.96 -11.38 -4.34
CA TYR A 71 -8.17 -11.79 -3.64
C TYR A 71 -9.41 -11.40 -4.42
N SER A 72 -9.43 -10.18 -4.96
CA SER A 72 -10.59 -9.72 -5.71
C SER A 72 -10.21 -8.74 -6.83
N PRO A 73 -9.97 -9.27 -8.03
CA PRO A 73 -9.73 -8.46 -9.22
C PRO A 73 -10.92 -7.57 -9.59
N HIS A 74 -12.13 -7.96 -9.16
CA HIS A 74 -13.40 -7.32 -9.55
C HIS A 74 -14.07 -6.52 -8.43
N SER A 75 -13.65 -6.64 -7.16
CA SER A 75 -14.23 -5.85 -6.05
C SER A 75 -13.29 -4.75 -5.60
N ILE A 76 -13.03 -3.83 -6.53
CA ILE A 76 -12.39 -2.58 -6.19
C ILE A 76 -13.42 -1.79 -5.33
N GLY A 77 -13.07 -1.46 -4.09
CA GLY A 77 -14.01 -0.89 -3.10
C GLY A 77 -14.62 -1.89 -2.10
N PHE A 78 -13.91 -2.97 -1.76
CA PHE A 78 -14.42 -4.05 -0.91
C PHE A 78 -14.54 -3.71 0.59
N ARG A 79 -15.58 -4.24 1.23
CA ARG A 79 -15.75 -4.31 2.69
C ARG A 79 -15.25 -5.67 3.17
N ARG A 80 -14.41 -5.70 4.22
CA ARG A 80 -13.98 -6.93 4.89
C ARG A 80 -15.12 -7.95 5.06
N SER A 81 -14.80 -9.21 4.78
CA SER A 81 -15.71 -10.35 4.93
C SER A 81 -14.98 -11.56 5.50
N VAL A 82 -15.74 -12.57 5.94
CA VAL A 82 -15.18 -13.84 6.44
C VAL A 82 -14.34 -14.55 5.37
N GLU A 83 -14.71 -14.41 4.09
CA GLU A 83 -13.95 -14.97 2.96
C GLU A 83 -12.60 -14.27 2.79
N PHE A 84 -12.54 -12.97 3.07
CA PHE A 84 -11.29 -12.21 3.04
C PHE A 84 -10.36 -12.72 4.12
N ASP A 85 -10.82 -12.88 5.36
CA ASP A 85 -9.99 -13.37 6.46
C ASP A 85 -9.46 -14.78 6.16
N LYS A 86 -10.30 -15.66 5.58
CA LYS A 86 -9.86 -16.98 5.09
C LYS A 86 -8.78 -16.88 4.00
N TRP A 87 -8.84 -15.90 3.11
CA TRP A 87 -7.80 -15.70 2.11
C TRP A 87 -6.52 -15.15 2.72
N VAL A 88 -6.62 -14.22 3.67
CA VAL A 88 -5.48 -13.69 4.42
C VAL A 88 -4.71 -14.82 5.11
N GLN A 89 -5.42 -15.77 5.72
CA GLN A 89 -4.83 -16.96 6.34
C GLN A 89 -4.05 -17.85 5.36
N LYS A 90 -4.28 -17.74 4.05
CA LYS A 90 -3.49 -18.47 3.04
C LYS A 90 -2.10 -17.88 2.85
N ALA A 91 -1.85 -16.65 3.30
CA ALA A 91 -0.56 -15.96 3.20
C ALA A 91 0.01 -15.90 1.77
N VAL A 92 -0.87 -15.72 0.77
CA VAL A 92 -0.50 -15.69 -0.67
C VAL A 92 -0.52 -14.29 -1.28
N ALA A 93 -0.69 -13.24 -0.47
CA ALA A 93 -0.72 -11.86 -0.95
C ALA A 93 0.66 -11.48 -1.52
N PRO A 94 0.76 -11.01 -2.78
CA PRO A 94 2.04 -10.64 -3.37
C PRO A 94 2.53 -9.30 -2.80
N PRO A 95 3.85 -9.10 -2.71
CA PRO A 95 4.40 -7.81 -2.35
C PRO A 95 4.16 -6.78 -3.47
N ILE A 96 3.88 -5.55 -3.08
CA ILE A 96 3.97 -4.41 -3.99
C ILE A 96 5.45 -4.10 -4.18
N LYS A 97 5.97 -4.32 -5.39
CA LYS A 97 7.43 -4.33 -5.67
C LYS A 97 8.13 -3.01 -5.28
N SER A 98 7.52 -1.86 -5.59
CA SER A 98 8.08 -0.55 -5.26
C SER A 98 8.13 -0.33 -3.73
N SER A 99 7.10 -0.75 -3.02
CA SER A 99 7.03 -0.69 -1.56
C SER A 99 8.01 -1.62 -0.88
N LEU A 100 8.23 -2.83 -1.42
CA LEU A 100 9.27 -3.74 -0.93
C LEU A 100 10.67 -3.11 -1.07
N LYS A 101 10.95 -2.48 -2.23
CA LYS A 101 12.20 -1.75 -2.44
C LYS A 101 12.37 -0.62 -1.43
N LEU A 102 11.32 0.15 -1.16
CA LEU A 102 11.33 1.19 -0.13
C LEU A 102 11.57 0.61 1.26
N TYR A 103 10.88 -0.47 1.63
CA TYR A 103 11.06 -1.17 2.91
C TYR A 103 12.53 -1.57 3.13
N GLU A 104 13.15 -2.20 2.13
CA GLU A 104 14.56 -2.59 2.20
C GLU A 104 15.49 -1.38 2.28
N GLU A 105 15.17 -0.29 1.58
CA GLU A 105 15.96 0.94 1.58
C GLU A 105 15.92 1.63 2.94
N VAL A 106 14.74 1.84 3.54
CA VAL A 106 14.62 2.46 4.87
C VAL A 106 15.25 1.59 5.96
N LEU A 107 15.15 0.26 5.82
CA LEU A 107 15.81 -0.67 6.74
C LEU A 107 17.34 -0.52 6.68
N LYS A 108 17.92 -0.42 5.48
CA LYS A 108 19.36 -0.21 5.26
C LYS A 108 19.84 1.14 5.79
N LEU A 109 18.98 2.16 5.78
CA LEU A 109 19.30 3.48 6.31
C LEU A 109 19.29 3.54 7.85
N GLY A 110 18.81 2.49 8.53
CA GLY A 110 18.85 2.39 9.99
C GLY A 110 17.53 2.72 10.70
N PHE A 111 16.48 3.07 9.96
CA PHE A 111 15.15 3.27 10.54
C PHE A 111 14.63 1.98 11.19
N LYS A 112 13.92 2.13 12.32
CA LYS A 112 13.11 1.05 12.89
C LYS A 112 11.80 0.97 12.14
N ILE A 113 11.38 -0.22 11.74
CA ILE A 113 10.13 -0.39 11.01
C ILE A 113 9.02 -0.79 11.96
N VAL A 114 7.91 -0.03 11.92
CA VAL A 114 6.66 -0.38 12.58
C VAL A 114 5.61 -0.68 11.51
N LEU A 115 4.97 -1.83 11.64
CA LEU A 115 3.89 -2.24 10.75
C LEU A 115 2.55 -2.00 11.44
N LEU A 116 1.72 -1.15 10.84
CA LEU A 116 0.33 -0.97 11.25
C LEU A 116 -0.55 -1.85 10.38
N ILE A 117 -1.29 -2.74 11.05
CA ILE A 117 -2.23 -3.66 10.41
C ILE A 117 -3.61 -3.29 10.91
N GLY A 118 -4.53 -2.99 10.00
CA GLY A 118 -5.88 -2.64 10.41
C GLY A 118 -6.75 -3.85 10.78
N ARG A 119 -6.24 -5.09 10.74
CA ARG A 119 -6.97 -6.37 10.87
C ARG A 119 -6.83 -6.91 12.30
N SER A 120 -7.88 -7.58 12.79
CA SER A 120 -7.95 -8.23 14.10
C SER A 120 -7.90 -9.74 13.97
#